data_AF-A0A819J5I9-F1
#
_entry.id   AF-A0A819J5I9-F1
#
_cell.length_a   1.000
_cell.length_b   1.000
_cell.length_c   1.000
_cell.angle_alpha   90.00
_cell.angle_beta   90.00
_cell.angle_gamma   90.00
#
_symmetry.space_group_name_H-M   'P 1'
#
loop_
_entity.id
_entity.type
_entity.pdbx_description
1 polymer ?
#
loop_
_entity_poly.entity_id
_entity_poly.type
_entity_poly.pdbx_seq_one_letter_code
_entity_poly.pdbx_strand_id
1 'polypeptide(L)'
;KIAGSTPLIGATKYNHPECVKRLLAHHANPNHQNQSGISALMLAAEQGFFDCVKLLVQAGADLELAPSGKHFRFFFKIFSYIEEKYI
;
A
#
# COMPACT_ATOMS: atom_id res chain seq x y z
N LYS A 1 -16.56 -12.48 9.45
CA LYS A 1 -16.67 -11.13 8.85
C LYS A 1 -15.36 -10.81 8.16
N ILE A 2 -15.30 -10.92 6.84
CA ILE A 2 -14.16 -10.43 6.04
C ILE A 2 -14.28 -8.90 6.01
N ALA A 3 -13.60 -8.25 6.96
CA ALA A 3 -13.67 -6.83 7.22
C ALA A 3 -13.06 -6.03 6.06
N GLY A 4 -13.87 -5.56 5.11
CA GLY A 4 -13.51 -4.55 4.09
C GLY A 4 -12.17 -4.76 3.37
N SER A 5 -11.64 -5.98 3.37
CA SER A 5 -10.29 -6.26 2.88
C SER A 5 -10.45 -6.60 1.41
N THR A 6 -10.11 -5.64 0.55
CA THR A 6 -10.03 -5.89 -0.88
C THR A 6 -9.00 -7.00 -1.16
N PRO A 7 -9.15 -7.73 -2.28
CA PRO A 7 -8.16 -8.71 -2.71
C PRO A 7 -6.74 -8.14 -2.73
N LEU A 8 -6.61 -6.83 -3.02
CA LEU A 8 -5.35 -6.10 -3.03
C LEU A 8 -4.73 -6.03 -1.63
N ILE A 9 -5.49 -5.64 -0.60
CA ILE A 9 -5.04 -5.60 0.79
C ILE A 9 -4.61 -7.00 1.27
N GLY A 10 -5.38 -8.04 0.90
CA GLY A 10 -5.04 -9.43 1.20
C GLY A 10 -3.71 -9.85 0.56
N ALA A 11 -3.56 -9.63 -0.75
CA ALA A 11 -2.33 -9.95 -1.48
C ALA A 11 -1.10 -9.23 -0.90
N THR A 12 -1.26 -7.96 -0.52
CA THR A 12 -0.18 -7.19 0.11
C THR A 12 0.14 -7.70 1.51
N LYS A 13 -0.87 -8.03 2.33
CA LYS A 13 -0.68 -8.56 3.68
C LYS A 13 0.17 -9.83 3.71
N TYR A 14 0.01 -10.69 2.71
CA TYR A 14 0.79 -11.93 2.59
C TYR A 14 2.06 -11.77 1.75
N ASN A 15 2.43 -10.55 1.33
CA ASN A 15 3.57 -10.25 0.47
C ASN A 15 3.56 -11.03 -0.86
N HIS A 16 2.44 -10.98 -1.59
CA HIS A 16 2.30 -11.60 -2.91
C HIS A 16 2.36 -10.53 -4.02
N PRO A 17 3.56 -10.02 -4.39
CA PRO A 17 3.70 -8.93 -5.34
C PRO A 17 3.14 -9.25 -6.72
N GLU A 18 3.25 -10.50 -7.19
CA GLU A 18 2.64 -10.93 -8.46
C GLU A 18 1.11 -10.85 -8.44
N CYS A 19 0.48 -11.17 -7.32
CA CYS A 19 -0.96 -11.00 -7.14
C CYS A 19 -1.32 -9.51 -7.09
N VAL A 20 -0.55 -8.70 -6.37
CA VAL A 20 -0.72 -7.22 -6.33
C VAL A 20 -0.65 -6.65 -7.75
N LYS A 21 0.36 -7.02 -8.53
CA LYS A 21 0.54 -6.58 -9.92
C LYS A 21 -0.67 -6.95 -10.79
N ARG A 22 -1.13 -8.20 -10.72
CA ARG A 22 -2.31 -8.67 -11.49
C ARG A 22 -3.58 -7.93 -11.09
N LEU A 23 -3.79 -7.69 -9.80
CA LEU A 23 -4.95 -6.96 -9.31
C LEU A 23 -4.93 -5.50 -9.78
N LEU A 24 -3.77 -4.83 -9.71
CA LEU A 24 -3.61 -3.47 -10.23
C LEU A 24 -3.81 -3.40 -11.74
N ALA A 25 -3.34 -4.40 -12.50
CA ALA A 25 -3.58 -4.51 -13.94
C ALA A 25 -5.07 -4.66 -14.30
N HIS A 26 -5.88 -5.22 -13.40
CA HIS A 26 -7.34 -5.31 -13.52
C HIS A 26 -8.09 -4.09 -12.91
N HIS A 27 -7.44 -2.92 -12.86
CA HIS A 27 -8.02 -1.67 -12.34
C HIS A 27 -8.45 -1.75 -10.86
N ALA A 28 -7.81 -2.59 -10.04
CA ALA A 28 -8.03 -2.54 -8.60
C ALA A 28 -7.62 -1.16 -8.06
N ASN A 29 -8.48 -0.55 -7.25
CA ASN A 29 -8.21 0.75 -6.66
C ASN A 29 -7.07 0.63 -5.61
N PRO A 30 -5.89 1.22 -5.84
CA PRO A 30 -4.77 1.16 -4.89
C PRO A 30 -5.03 1.95 -3.61
N ASN A 31 -5.96 2.90 -3.64
CA ASN A 31 -6.30 3.81 -2.54
C ASN A 31 -7.48 3.30 -1.70
N HIS A 32 -7.99 2.11 -1.98
CA HIS A 32 -9.05 1.54 -1.15
C HIS A 32 -8.52 1.28 0.26
N GLN A 33 -9.27 1.75 1.26
CA GLN A 33 -8.98 1.52 2.67
C GLN A 33 -9.96 0.50 3.25
N ASN A 34 -9.47 -0.39 4.11
CA ASN A 34 -10.35 -1.27 4.87
C ASN A 34 -11.15 -0.48 5.93
N GLN A 35 -11.97 -1.19 6.73
CA GLN A 35 -12.78 -0.59 7.81
C GLN A 35 -11.96 0.14 8.89
N SER A 36 -10.65 -0.09 8.96
CA SER A 36 -9.73 0.57 9.87
C SER A 36 -8.98 1.75 9.22
N GLY A 37 -9.32 2.13 7.99
CA GLY A 37 -8.63 3.19 7.25
C GLY A 37 -7.28 2.76 6.69
N ILE A 38 -6.98 1.46 6.63
CA ILE A 38 -5.67 0.96 6.18
C ILE A 38 -5.73 0.60 4.69
N SER A 39 -4.84 1.19 3.89
CA SER A 39 -4.66 0.87 2.48
C SER A 39 -3.62 -0.24 2.25
N ALA A 40 -3.56 -0.76 1.03
CA ALA A 40 -2.52 -1.71 0.64
C ALA A 40 -1.11 -1.11 0.76
N LEU A 41 -0.95 0.16 0.34
CA LEU A 41 0.36 0.85 0.43
C LEU A 41 0.81 0.98 1.88
N MET A 42 -0.13 1.30 2.78
CA MET A 42 0.18 1.42 4.19
C MET A 42 0.73 0.12 4.77
N LEU A 43 0.08 -1.00 4.48
CA LEU A 43 0.53 -2.32 4.91
C LEU A 43 1.90 -2.66 4.34
N ALA A 44 2.11 -2.41 3.04
CA ALA A 44 3.39 -2.69 2.39
C ALA A 44 4.53 -1.89 3.04
N ALA A 45 4.32 -0.61 3.34
CA ALA A 45 5.36 0.24 3.92
C ALA A 45 5.61 -0.04 5.41
N GLU A 46 4.56 -0.42 6.16
CA GLU A 46 4.70 -0.82 7.56
C GLU A 46 5.56 -2.09 7.69
N GLN A 47 5.31 -3.06 6.80
CA GLN A 47 6.00 -4.35 6.78
C GLN A 47 7.34 -4.35 6.02
N GLY A 48 7.63 -3.30 5.24
CA GLY A 48 8.84 -3.23 4.41
C GLY A 48 8.78 -4.15 3.17
N PHE A 49 7.59 -4.36 2.60
CA PHE A 49 7.42 -5.14 1.37
C PHE A 49 7.74 -4.29 0.14
N PHE A 50 9.03 -4.17 -0.19
CA PHE A 50 9.59 -3.32 -1.25
C PHE A 50 8.87 -3.48 -2.59
N ASP A 51 8.69 -4.71 -3.06
CA ASP A 51 8.07 -4.96 -4.37
C ASP A 51 6.60 -4.53 -4.39
N CYS A 52 5.88 -4.77 -3.29
CA CYS A 52 4.50 -4.31 -3.16
C CYS A 52 4.42 -2.77 -3.12
N VAL A 53 5.29 -2.09 -2.38
CA VAL A 53 5.37 -0.62 -2.34
C VAL A 53 5.59 -0.07 -3.75
N LYS A 54 6.58 -0.61 -4.47
CA LYS A 54 6.91 -0.15 -5.83
C LYS A 54 5.73 -0.31 -6.78
N LEU A 55 5.06 -1.47 -6.77
CA LEU A 55 3.90 -1.74 -7.62
C LEU A 55 2.73 -0.79 -7.30
N LEU A 56 2.47 -0.54 -6.02
CA LEU A 56 1.37 0.33 -5.58
C LEU A 56 1.62 1.79 -5.95
N VAL A 57 2.85 2.29 -5.73
CA VAL A 57 3.25 3.65 -6.12
C VAL A 57 3.18 3.82 -7.65
N GLN A 58 3.65 2.84 -8.42
CA GLN A 58 3.55 2.84 -9.88
C GLN A 58 2.11 2.85 -10.38
N ALA A 59 1.17 2.27 -9.62
CA ALA A 59 -0.25 2.28 -9.93
C ALA A 59 -0.98 3.56 -9.47
N GLY A 60 -0.27 4.56 -8.96
CA GLY A 60 -0.87 5.82 -8.50
C GLY A 60 -1.48 5.74 -7.10
N ALA A 61 -0.93 4.90 -6.22
CA ALA A 61 -1.30 4.92 -4.81
C ALA A 61 -0.96 6.27 -4.18
N ASP A 62 -1.92 6.83 -3.46
CA ASP A 62 -1.79 8.08 -2.73
C ASP A 62 -0.92 7.85 -1.49
N LEU A 63 0.19 8.59 -1.42
CA LEU A 63 1.18 8.52 -0.36
C LEU A 63 0.74 9.22 0.93
N GLU A 64 -0.22 10.14 0.82
CA GLU A 64 -0.75 10.93 1.93
C GLU A 64 -1.99 10.27 2.56
N LEU A 65 -2.44 9.14 2.00
CA LEU A 65 -3.61 8.43 2.47
C LEU A 65 -3.36 7.84 3.87
N ALA A 66 -3.90 8.52 4.88
CA ALA A 66 -3.76 8.12 6.28
C ALA A 66 -5.02 7.42 6.80
N PRO A 67 -4.89 6.48 7.75
CA PRO A 67 -6.04 6.07 8.56
C PRO A 67 -6.37 7.27 9.44
N SER A 68 -7.60 7.79 9.32
CA SER A 68 -8.23 8.82 10.16
C SER A 68 -7.29 9.47 11.20
N GLY A 69 -6.57 10.53 10.80
CA GLY A 69 -5.89 11.44 11.73
C GLY A 69 -4.36 11.33 11.91
N LYS A 70 -3.64 10.46 11.18
CA LYS A 70 -2.17 10.34 11.30
C LYS A 70 -1.43 10.71 10.01
N HIS A 71 -1.51 11.99 9.61
CA HIS A 71 -0.91 12.53 8.38
C HIS A 71 0.61 12.35 8.27
N PHE A 72 1.37 12.44 9.38
CA PHE A 72 2.79 12.72 9.27
C PHE A 72 3.72 11.49 9.18
N ARG A 73 3.38 10.39 9.87
CA ARG A 73 4.34 9.29 10.05
C ARG A 73 4.46 8.37 8.83
N PHE A 74 3.41 8.29 8.01
CA PHE A 74 3.37 7.39 6.87
C PHE A 74 4.13 7.94 5.67
N PHE A 75 3.85 9.19 5.31
CA PHE A 75 4.59 9.91 4.27
C PHE A 75 6.10 9.88 4.55
N PHE A 76 6.54 10.18 5.78
CA PHE A 76 7.96 10.18 6.13
C PHE A 76 8.62 8.81 6.00
N LYS A 77 7.90 7.72 6.33
CA LYS A 77 8.44 6.36 6.23
C LYS A 77 8.53 5.89 4.79
N ILE A 78 7.54 6.19 3.94
CA ILE A 78 7.61 5.95 2.49
C ILE A 78 8.72 6.81 1.86
N PHE A 79 8.82 8.09 2.21
CA PHE A 79 9.79 9.01 1.65
C PHE A 79 11.23 8.58 1.99
N SER A 80 11.50 8.28 3.27
CA SER A 80 12.78 7.69 3.70
C SER A 80 13.11 6.39 2.95
N TYR A 81 12.10 5.56 2.68
CA TYR A 81 12.27 4.29 1.97
C TYR A 81 12.53 4.44 0.47
N ILE A 82 11.99 5.48 -0.15
CA ILE A 82 12.25 5.82 -1.55
C ILE A 82 13.62 6.52 -1.66
N GLU A 83 13.96 7.44 -0.77
CA GLU A 83 15.24 8.16 -0.81
C GLU A 83 16.46 7.25 -0.54
N GLU A 84 16.38 6.31 0.43
CA GLU A 84 17.51 5.40 0.73
C GLU A 84 17.89 4.44 -0.40
N LYS A 85 17.06 4.28 -1.44
CA LYS A 85 17.31 3.33 -2.55
C LYS A 85 17.36 3.94 -3.94
N TYR A 86 17.13 5.25 -4.07
CA TYR A 86 17.22 5.97 -5.35
C TYR A 86 18.30 7.08 -5.36
N ILE A 87 19.09 7.23 -4.28
CA ILE A 87 20.37 7.97 -4.21
C ILE A 87 21.49 6.97 -3.94
#